data_AF-A0A4Y7J8E1-F1
#
_entry.id   AF-A0A4Y7J8E1-F1
#
_cell.length_a   1.000
_cell.length_b   1.000
_cell.length_c   1.000
_cell.angle_alpha   90.00
_cell.angle_beta   90.00
_cell.angle_gamma   90.00
#
_symmetry.space_group_name_H-M   'P 1'
#
loop_
_entity.id
_entity.type
_entity.pdbx_description
1 polymer ?
#
loop_
_entity_poly.entity_id
_entity_poly.type
_entity_poly.pdbx_seq_one_letter_code
_entity_poly.pdbx_strand_id
1 'polypeptide(L)'
;MPEPKYAIAMGDCTITGGMFSTDSYSTVRGVDKLIHVNFYLPCCSPKPEAVIDAITKLRKKGCLSAWLVKHGLVHRSLGFDYQGVETLQIKPEDWHSIAVISYVYGYNYLRSQCAYDVAPGGLLASVYHLTRIEYGVDQLEEVCIKVFAPRINPRIPSVFWIWKSADFQERESYDMLGISYDNHPRLKRILMPESWIGWPLRKDYIAPKFYEIQDAH
;
A
#
# COMPACT_ATOMS: atom_id res chain seq x y z
N MET A 1 -15.06 26.17 -4.79
CA MET A 1 -14.37 25.26 -5.73
C MET A 1 -14.95 23.87 -5.48
N PRO A 2 -15.70 23.27 -6.41
CA PRO A 2 -16.19 21.90 -6.23
C PRO A 2 -14.97 20.97 -6.29
N GLU A 3 -14.90 19.98 -5.41
CA GLU A 3 -13.75 19.07 -5.27
C GLU A 3 -13.21 18.59 -6.62
N PRO A 4 -11.90 18.77 -6.91
CA PRO A 4 -11.31 18.32 -8.17
C PRO A 4 -11.37 16.79 -8.24
N LYS A 5 -11.83 16.24 -9.37
CA LYS A 5 -11.91 14.79 -9.59
C LYS A 5 -10.53 14.11 -9.63
N TYR A 6 -9.50 14.83 -10.09
CA TYR A 6 -8.12 14.36 -10.17
C TYR A 6 -7.16 15.52 -9.90
N ALA A 7 -6.06 15.26 -9.21
CA ALA A 7 -4.95 16.20 -9.01
C ALA A 7 -3.62 15.57 -9.45
N ILE A 8 -2.83 16.33 -10.21
CA ILE A 8 -1.51 15.91 -10.70
C ILE A 8 -0.47 16.85 -10.10
N ALA A 9 0.51 16.29 -9.39
CA ALA A 9 1.67 17.05 -8.92
C ALA A 9 2.78 16.98 -9.97
N MET A 10 3.17 18.14 -10.49
CA MET A 10 4.21 18.26 -11.50
C MET A 10 5.39 19.06 -10.94
N GLY A 11 6.61 18.56 -11.15
CA GLY A 11 7.83 19.23 -10.71
C GLY A 11 8.30 18.82 -9.33
N ASP A 12 9.62 18.62 -9.20
CA ASP A 12 10.24 18.18 -7.94
C ASP A 12 9.96 19.15 -6.78
N CYS A 13 9.89 20.45 -7.08
CA CYS A 13 9.48 21.47 -6.11
C CYS A 13 8.08 21.20 -5.52
N THR A 14 7.14 20.72 -6.32
CA THR A 14 5.77 20.42 -5.89
C THR A 14 5.67 19.08 -5.17
N ILE A 15 6.45 18.09 -5.60
CA ILE A 15 6.38 16.71 -5.12
C ILE A 15 7.11 16.53 -3.79
N THR A 16 8.30 17.09 -3.65
CA THR A 16 9.16 16.90 -2.46
C THR A 16 9.61 18.20 -1.80
N GLY A 17 9.37 19.34 -2.44
CA GLY A 17 9.99 20.63 -2.08
C GLY A 17 11.27 20.90 -2.86
N GLY A 18 11.76 19.94 -3.65
CA GLY A 18 12.94 20.08 -4.52
C GLY A 18 14.18 20.56 -3.78
N MET A 19 14.94 21.45 -4.40
CA MET A 19 16.16 22.06 -3.83
C MET A 19 15.90 22.85 -2.53
N PHE A 20 14.66 23.27 -2.29
CA PHE A 20 14.28 24.08 -1.13
C PHE A 20 13.80 23.26 0.06
N SER A 21 13.76 21.92 -0.05
CA SER A 21 13.23 21.04 1.00
C SER A 21 14.03 21.12 2.31
N THR A 22 15.33 21.39 2.21
CA THR A 22 16.26 21.35 3.35
C THR A 22 16.39 22.72 4.03
N ASP A 23 16.47 23.79 3.23
CA ASP A 23 16.92 25.12 3.72
C ASP A 23 15.81 26.15 3.93
N SER A 24 14.56 25.85 3.53
CA SER A 24 13.46 26.82 3.62
C SER A 24 12.32 26.34 4.54
N TYR A 25 11.99 27.17 5.53
CA TYR A 25 10.87 26.92 6.45
C TYR A 25 9.52 27.23 5.81
N SER A 26 9.50 28.00 4.73
CA SER A 26 8.29 28.40 4.00
C SER A 26 7.83 27.36 2.97
N THR A 27 8.66 26.37 2.63
CA THR A 27 8.32 25.35 1.64
C THR A 27 7.67 24.15 2.28
N VAL A 28 6.46 23.83 1.83
CA VAL A 28 5.78 22.59 2.21
C VAL A 28 6.47 21.42 1.51
N ARG A 29 7.00 20.48 2.30
CA ARG A 29 7.67 19.27 1.79
C ARG A 29 6.65 18.28 1.23
N GLY A 30 6.24 18.53 0.00
CA GLY A 30 5.27 17.74 -0.74
C GLY A 30 3.84 18.27 -0.61
N VAL A 31 3.21 18.46 -1.78
CA VAL A 31 1.84 18.95 -1.90
C VAL A 31 0.80 17.92 -1.40
N ASP A 32 1.20 16.66 -1.27
CA ASP A 32 0.42 15.52 -0.76
C ASP A 32 -0.11 15.73 0.67
N LYS A 33 0.57 16.61 1.43
CA LYS A 33 0.14 17.02 2.78
C LYS A 33 -1.03 17.98 2.80
N LEU A 34 -1.26 18.70 1.69
CA LEU A 34 -2.33 19.70 1.57
C LEU A 34 -3.52 19.16 0.79
N ILE A 35 -3.24 18.46 -0.31
CA ILE A 35 -4.25 17.90 -1.21
C ILE A 35 -3.88 16.48 -1.58
N HIS A 36 -4.91 15.65 -1.76
CA HIS A 36 -4.71 14.30 -2.27
C HIS A 36 -4.29 14.33 -3.74
N VAL A 37 -3.05 13.95 -4.03
CA VAL A 37 -2.51 13.85 -5.39
C VAL A 37 -2.75 12.46 -5.96
N ASN A 38 -3.23 12.37 -7.19
CA ASN A 38 -3.49 11.11 -7.88
C ASN A 38 -2.31 10.63 -8.74
N PHE A 39 -1.47 11.53 -9.23
CA PHE A 39 -0.33 11.18 -10.08
C PHE A 39 0.83 12.17 -9.88
N TYR A 40 2.05 11.64 -9.82
CA TYR A 40 3.26 12.42 -9.66
C TYR A 40 4.07 12.40 -10.95
N LEU A 41 4.41 13.58 -11.46
CA LEU A 41 5.30 13.77 -12.61
C LEU A 41 6.62 14.36 -12.11
N PRO A 42 7.62 13.51 -11.81
CA PRO A 42 8.95 13.99 -11.42
C PRO A 42 9.61 14.71 -12.60
N CYS A 43 10.56 15.60 -12.28
CA CYS A 43 11.30 16.52 -13.17
C CYS A 43 10.81 17.97 -13.10
N CYS A 44 11.74 18.91 -12.93
CA CYS A 44 11.50 20.36 -12.92
C CYS A 44 10.71 20.88 -14.13
N SER A 45 10.85 20.23 -15.29
CA SER A 45 10.13 20.53 -16.52
C SER A 45 9.68 19.22 -17.20
N PRO A 46 8.48 18.69 -16.89
CA PRO A 46 8.00 17.46 -17.51
C PRO A 46 7.78 17.70 -19.01
N LYS A 47 8.23 16.75 -19.83
CA LYS A 47 8.01 16.81 -21.29
C LYS A 47 6.50 16.69 -21.61
N PRO A 48 6.00 17.28 -22.72
CA PRO A 48 4.60 17.18 -23.11
C PRO A 48 4.09 15.73 -23.19
N GLU A 49 4.94 14.80 -23.64
CA GLU A 49 4.59 13.38 -23.74
C GLU A 49 4.30 12.77 -22.37
N ALA A 50 5.06 13.14 -21.34
CA ALA A 50 4.87 12.65 -19.98
C ALA A 50 3.55 13.17 -19.37
N VAL A 51 3.17 14.42 -19.70
CA VAL A 51 1.88 15.00 -19.27
C VAL A 51 0.72 14.27 -19.94
N ILE A 52 0.81 14.00 -21.25
CA ILE A 52 -0.22 13.26 -22.00
C ILE A 52 -0.35 11.83 -21.48
N ASP A 53 0.77 11.16 -21.20
CA ASP A 53 0.78 9.82 -20.60
C ASP A 53 0.13 9.82 -19.21
N ALA A 54 0.45 10.80 -18.36
CA ALA A 54 -0.18 10.94 -17.05
C ALA A 54 -1.71 11.15 -17.15
N ILE A 55 -2.18 12.00 -18.05
CA ILE A 55 -3.62 12.22 -18.28
C ILE A 55 -4.29 10.95 -18.80
N THR A 56 -3.62 10.20 -19.68
CA THR A 56 -4.12 8.95 -20.24
C THR A 56 -4.23 7.88 -19.16
N LYS A 57 -3.21 7.75 -18.30
CA LYS A 57 -3.20 6.87 -17.12
C LYS A 57 -4.32 7.24 -16.14
N LEU A 58 -4.53 8.53 -15.86
CA LEU A 58 -5.61 8.99 -14.97
C LEU A 58 -7.01 8.73 -15.54
N ARG A 59 -7.17 8.77 -16.86
CA ARG A 59 -8.44 8.46 -17.52
C ARG A 59 -8.74 6.97 -17.58
N LYS A 60 -7.73 6.10 -17.64
CA LYS A 60 -7.92 4.66 -17.57
C LYS A 60 -8.45 4.31 -16.18
N LYS A 61 -9.69 3.88 -16.05
CA LYS A 61 -10.06 3.05 -14.89
C LYS A 61 -9.29 1.75 -15.05
N GLY A 62 -8.58 1.31 -14.03
CA GLY A 62 -7.83 0.06 -14.15
C GLY A 62 -8.79 -1.11 -14.35
N CYS A 63 -8.27 -2.14 -15.02
CA CYS A 63 -9.08 -3.25 -15.52
C CYS A 63 -9.80 -3.97 -14.37
N LEU A 64 -9.14 -4.11 -13.22
CA LEU A 64 -9.73 -4.77 -12.06
C LEU A 64 -10.82 -3.90 -11.42
N SER A 65 -10.62 -2.59 -11.24
CA SER A 65 -11.68 -1.71 -10.72
C SER A 65 -12.92 -1.73 -11.61
N ALA A 66 -12.74 -1.62 -12.93
CA ALA A 66 -13.86 -1.65 -13.87
C ALA A 66 -14.63 -2.97 -13.80
N TRP A 67 -13.91 -4.09 -13.68
CA TRP A 67 -14.51 -5.41 -13.53
C TRP A 67 -15.28 -5.56 -12.21
N LEU A 68 -14.70 -5.09 -11.09
CA LEU A 68 -15.34 -5.12 -9.78
C LEU A 68 -16.62 -4.27 -9.74
N VAL A 69 -16.62 -3.08 -10.36
CA VAL A 69 -17.83 -2.24 -10.49
C VAL A 69 -18.91 -2.97 -11.27
N LYS A 70 -18.56 -3.66 -12.37
CA LYS A 70 -19.51 -4.42 -13.19
C LYS A 70 -20.21 -5.53 -12.39
N HIS A 71 -19.53 -6.11 -11.40
CA HIS A 71 -20.06 -7.18 -10.55
C HIS A 71 -20.66 -6.66 -9.23
N GLY A 72 -20.79 -5.35 -9.07
CA GLY A 72 -21.44 -4.74 -7.91
C GLY A 72 -20.62 -4.79 -6.61
N LEU A 73 -19.31 -5.02 -6.68
CA LEU A 73 -18.45 -5.13 -5.51
C LEU A 73 -17.93 -3.76 -5.07
N VAL A 74 -18.15 -3.47 -3.79
CA VAL A 74 -17.76 -2.21 -3.18
C VAL A 74 -16.24 -2.18 -3.02
N HIS A 75 -15.61 -1.23 -3.68
CA HIS A 75 -14.18 -0.94 -3.52
C HIS A 75 -13.95 0.55 -3.79
N ARG A 76 -12.85 1.10 -3.26
CA ARG A 76 -12.44 2.47 -3.54
C ARG A 76 -11.17 2.46 -4.36
N SER A 77 -11.22 2.95 -5.59
CA SER A 77 -10.02 3.16 -6.40
C SER A 77 -9.19 4.31 -5.84
N LEU A 78 -7.91 4.07 -5.52
CA LEU A 78 -6.97 5.10 -5.07
C LEU A 78 -6.21 5.74 -6.25
N GLY A 79 -6.30 5.16 -7.44
CA GLY A 79 -5.60 5.63 -8.65
C GLY A 79 -4.45 4.71 -9.02
N PHE A 80 -3.42 5.27 -9.65
CA PHE A 80 -2.23 4.52 -10.06
C PHE A 80 -1.02 4.95 -9.24
N ASP A 81 -0.14 4.01 -8.98
CA ASP A 81 1.15 4.27 -8.37
C ASP A 81 2.10 4.98 -9.36
N TYR A 82 3.27 5.42 -8.89
CA TYR A 82 4.30 6.07 -9.72
C TYR A 82 4.77 5.19 -10.89
N GLN A 83 4.71 3.86 -10.73
CA GLN A 83 5.01 2.87 -11.78
C GLN A 83 3.84 2.58 -12.71
N GLY A 84 2.68 3.20 -12.50
CA GLY A 84 1.45 2.96 -13.26
C GLY A 84 0.67 1.72 -12.82
N VAL A 85 0.93 1.19 -11.62
CA VAL A 85 0.22 0.04 -11.04
C VAL A 85 -1.10 0.50 -10.41
N GLU A 86 -2.22 -0.13 -10.76
CA GLU A 86 -3.53 0.20 -10.19
C GLU A 86 -3.55 -0.07 -8.68
N THR A 87 -4.03 0.89 -7.89
CA THR A 87 -4.15 0.75 -6.44
C THR A 87 -5.60 0.83 -5.98
N LEU A 88 -6.05 -0.19 -5.25
CA LEU A 88 -7.40 -0.29 -4.72
C LEU A 88 -7.40 -0.28 -3.19
N GLN A 89 -8.32 0.45 -2.58
CA GLN A 89 -8.63 0.40 -1.16
C GLN A 89 -9.84 -0.48 -0.92
N ILE A 90 -9.67 -1.47 -0.04
CA ILE A 90 -10.67 -2.48 0.31
C ILE A 90 -10.83 -2.53 1.82
N LYS A 91 -12.06 -2.80 2.29
CA LYS A 91 -12.34 -3.03 3.71
C LYS A 91 -11.96 -4.45 4.11
N PRO A 92 -11.55 -4.70 5.36
CA PRO A 92 -11.21 -6.05 5.82
C PRO A 92 -12.35 -7.06 5.65
N GLU A 93 -13.60 -6.62 5.78
CA GLU A 93 -14.81 -7.44 5.62
C GLU A 93 -14.93 -8.04 4.21
N ASP A 94 -14.67 -7.23 3.19
CA ASP A 94 -14.83 -7.60 1.77
C ASP A 94 -13.57 -8.25 1.19
N TRP A 95 -12.45 -8.19 1.92
CA TRP A 95 -11.13 -8.56 1.41
C TRP A 95 -11.05 -10.01 0.93
N HIS A 96 -11.57 -10.96 1.72
CA HIS A 96 -11.49 -12.37 1.37
C HIS A 96 -12.20 -12.68 0.04
N SER A 97 -13.39 -12.12 -0.17
CA SER A 97 -14.14 -12.29 -1.41
C SER A 97 -13.40 -11.70 -2.61
N ILE A 98 -12.82 -10.49 -2.45
CA ILE A 98 -12.06 -9.86 -3.53
C ILE A 98 -10.78 -10.64 -3.83
N ALA A 99 -10.10 -11.18 -2.83
CA ALA A 99 -8.91 -12.00 -3.03
C ALA A 99 -9.21 -13.25 -3.89
N VAL A 100 -10.31 -13.96 -3.61
CA VAL A 100 -10.73 -15.12 -4.42
C VAL A 100 -11.05 -14.69 -5.86
N ILE A 101 -11.74 -13.56 -6.02
CA ILE A 101 -12.09 -13.02 -7.33
C ILE A 101 -10.85 -12.60 -8.12
N SER A 102 -9.88 -11.96 -7.48
CA SER A 102 -8.60 -11.60 -8.10
C SER A 102 -7.87 -12.85 -8.61
N TYR A 103 -7.88 -13.93 -7.83
CA TYR A 103 -7.31 -15.20 -8.26
C TYR A 103 -8.02 -15.77 -9.49
N VAL A 104 -9.37 -15.80 -9.48
CA VAL A 104 -10.18 -16.26 -10.63
C VAL A 104 -9.99 -15.39 -11.87
N TYR A 105 -9.80 -14.08 -11.68
CA TYR A 105 -9.53 -13.14 -12.78
C TYR A 105 -8.17 -13.39 -13.45
N GLY A 106 -7.25 -14.06 -12.76
CA GLY A 106 -5.95 -14.47 -13.32
C GLY A 106 -4.73 -13.98 -12.52
N TYR A 107 -4.92 -13.26 -11.40
CA TYR A 107 -3.81 -12.87 -10.52
C TYR A 107 -3.28 -14.08 -9.74
N ASN A 108 -2.45 -14.88 -10.41
CA ASN A 108 -1.91 -16.14 -9.93
C ASN A 108 -0.68 -15.98 -9.04
N TYR A 109 -0.04 -14.80 -9.01
CA TYR A 109 1.18 -14.57 -8.25
C TYR A 109 1.03 -13.43 -7.23
N LEU A 110 1.05 -13.77 -5.94
CA LEU A 110 1.23 -12.80 -4.87
C LEU A 110 2.73 -12.51 -4.74
N ARG A 111 3.14 -11.36 -5.28
CA ARG A 111 4.54 -10.91 -5.32
C ARG A 111 5.02 -10.49 -3.93
N SER A 112 4.23 -9.68 -3.24
CA SER A 112 4.60 -9.14 -1.94
C SER A 112 3.36 -8.77 -1.13
N GLN A 113 3.21 -9.39 0.03
CA GLN A 113 2.37 -8.89 1.10
C GLN A 113 3.26 -8.09 2.06
N CYS A 114 2.85 -6.86 2.35
CA CYS A 114 3.54 -5.96 3.26
C CYS A 114 2.51 -5.28 4.15
N ALA A 115 2.95 -4.70 5.26
CA ALA A 115 2.08 -3.85 6.06
C ALA A 115 2.82 -2.57 6.47
N TYR A 116 2.07 -1.49 6.65
CA TYR A 116 2.62 -0.23 7.10
C TYR A 116 1.65 0.51 8.03
N ASP A 117 2.22 1.35 8.88
CA ASP A 117 1.50 2.22 9.79
C ASP A 117 1.25 3.57 9.10
N VAL A 118 -0.02 3.88 8.79
CA VAL A 118 -0.38 5.05 7.99
C VAL A 118 0.03 6.33 8.73
N ALA A 119 -0.36 6.45 9.98
CA ALA A 119 -0.06 7.60 10.83
C ALA A 119 0.05 7.18 12.30
N PRO A 120 0.84 7.88 13.12
CA PRO A 120 0.89 7.62 14.57
C PRO A 120 -0.51 7.70 15.18
N GLY A 121 -0.96 6.63 15.85
CA GLY A 121 -2.31 6.53 16.40
C GLY A 121 -3.44 6.36 15.37
N GLY A 122 -3.11 6.28 14.08
CA GLY A 122 -4.06 6.11 12.97
C GLY A 122 -4.31 4.65 12.61
N LEU A 123 -4.74 4.44 11.37
CA LEU A 123 -5.03 3.12 10.79
C LEU A 123 -3.75 2.36 10.44
N LEU A 124 -3.83 1.04 10.47
CA LEU A 124 -2.83 0.15 9.90
C LEU A 124 -3.28 -0.26 8.49
N ALA A 125 -2.34 -0.45 7.57
CA ALA A 125 -2.63 -0.90 6.23
C ALA A 125 -1.85 -2.18 5.92
N SER A 126 -2.55 -3.22 5.46
CA SER A 126 -1.96 -4.40 4.85
C SER A 126 -2.07 -4.27 3.32
N VAL A 127 -0.97 -4.42 2.63
CA VAL A 127 -0.82 -4.21 1.19
C VAL A 127 -0.47 -5.51 0.52
N TYR A 128 -1.18 -5.81 -0.57
CA TYR A 128 -0.98 -7.00 -1.37
C TYR A 128 -0.65 -6.58 -2.81
N HIS A 129 0.57 -6.85 -3.23
CA HIS A 129 1.01 -6.69 -4.61
C HIS A 129 0.77 -7.99 -5.36
N LEU A 130 -0.21 -7.97 -6.26
CA LEU A 130 -0.58 -9.10 -7.09
C LEU A 130 -0.13 -8.87 -8.53
N THR A 131 0.43 -9.91 -9.13
CA THR A 131 0.88 -9.92 -10.52
C THR A 131 0.19 -11.06 -11.24
N ARG A 132 -0.25 -10.78 -12.46
CA ARG A 132 -0.73 -11.81 -13.39
C ARG A 132 0.44 -12.27 -14.25
N ILE A 133 0.85 -13.52 -14.07
CA ILE A 133 1.95 -14.12 -14.82
C ILE A 133 1.37 -15.02 -15.92
N GLU A 134 1.66 -14.67 -17.16
CA GLU A 134 1.30 -15.42 -18.36
C GLU A 134 2.52 -15.58 -19.27
N TYR A 135 2.57 -16.69 -20.02
CA TYR A 135 3.66 -16.95 -20.96
C TYR A 135 3.54 -16.04 -22.20
N GLY A 136 4.66 -15.45 -22.62
CA GLY A 136 4.75 -14.68 -23.87
C GLY A 136 4.20 -13.25 -23.80
N VAL A 137 4.05 -12.69 -22.59
CA VAL A 137 3.60 -11.32 -22.38
C VAL A 137 4.79 -10.43 -21.98
N ASP A 138 5.03 -9.35 -22.74
CA ASP A 138 6.13 -8.42 -22.49
C ASP A 138 5.84 -7.44 -21.33
N GLN A 139 4.56 -7.15 -21.06
CA GLN A 139 4.13 -6.23 -20.01
C GLN A 139 3.18 -6.91 -19.03
N LEU A 140 3.65 -7.14 -17.81
CA LEU A 140 2.88 -7.78 -16.75
C LEU A 140 1.77 -6.85 -16.23
N GLU A 141 0.57 -7.41 -16.05
CA GLU A 141 -0.52 -6.72 -15.35
C GLU A 141 -0.31 -6.86 -13.84
N GLU A 142 -0.13 -5.73 -13.17
CA GLU A 142 0.04 -5.66 -11.72
C GLU A 142 -1.06 -4.84 -11.07
N VAL A 143 -1.45 -5.24 -9.86
CA VAL A 143 -2.39 -4.50 -9.02
C VAL A 143 -1.93 -4.50 -7.57
N CYS A 144 -2.15 -3.38 -6.90
CA CYS A 144 -1.84 -3.15 -5.50
C CYS A 144 -3.15 -3.02 -4.72
N ILE A 145 -3.37 -3.90 -3.77
CA ILE A 145 -4.56 -3.89 -2.93
C ILE A 145 -4.17 -3.46 -1.51
N LYS A 146 -4.80 -2.41 -1.02
CA LYS A 146 -4.59 -1.84 0.32
C LYS A 146 -5.82 -2.10 1.19
N VAL A 147 -5.63 -2.92 2.21
CA VAL A 147 -6.64 -3.25 3.22
C VAL A 147 -6.35 -2.47 4.48
N PHE A 148 -7.28 -1.59 4.88
CA PHE A 148 -7.09 -0.75 6.07
C PHE A 148 -7.79 -1.38 7.26
N ALA A 149 -7.04 -1.58 8.34
CA ALA A 149 -7.55 -2.11 9.60
C ALA A 149 -7.43 -1.06 10.72
N PRO A 150 -8.39 -1.06 11.67
CA PRO A 150 -8.28 -0.23 12.87
C PRO A 150 -7.10 -0.68 13.72
N ARG A 151 -6.46 0.25 14.43
CA ARG A 151 -5.32 -0.03 15.30
C ARG A 151 -5.70 -0.83 16.56
N ILE A 152 -6.92 -0.64 17.05
CA ILE A 152 -7.49 -1.42 18.14
C ILE A 152 -8.09 -2.68 17.51
N ASN A 153 -7.57 -3.84 17.87
CA ASN A 153 -7.97 -5.14 17.33
C ASN A 153 -7.91 -5.21 15.77
N PRO A 154 -6.72 -5.01 15.16
CA PRO A 154 -6.54 -5.08 13.70
C PRO A 154 -6.72 -6.52 13.22
N ARG A 155 -7.89 -6.86 12.68
CA ARG A 155 -8.18 -8.19 12.14
C ARG A 155 -8.42 -8.12 10.64
N ILE A 156 -7.73 -8.97 9.89
CA ILE A 156 -7.86 -9.10 8.44
C ILE A 156 -7.94 -10.60 8.10
N PRO A 157 -8.83 -11.04 7.19
CA PRO A 157 -8.81 -12.42 6.72
C PRO A 157 -7.49 -12.76 6.01
N SER A 158 -6.86 -13.88 6.39
CA SER A 158 -5.67 -14.40 5.71
C SER A 158 -5.98 -14.83 4.28
N VAL A 159 -5.03 -14.61 3.36
CA VAL A 159 -5.10 -15.12 1.98
C VAL A 159 -4.19 -16.32 1.75
N PHE A 160 -3.64 -16.94 2.80
CA PHE A 160 -2.80 -18.15 2.73
C PHE A 160 -3.46 -19.29 1.93
N TRP A 161 -4.78 -19.41 1.99
CA TRP A 161 -5.51 -20.45 1.27
C TRP A 161 -5.60 -20.20 -0.24
N ILE A 162 -5.40 -18.96 -0.67
CA ILE A 162 -5.42 -18.53 -2.07
C ILE A 162 -3.99 -18.52 -2.62
N TRP A 163 -3.09 -17.78 -1.96
CA TRP A 163 -1.67 -17.74 -2.31
C TRP A 163 -0.82 -18.22 -1.13
N LYS A 164 -0.11 -19.34 -1.33
CA LYS A 164 0.75 -19.94 -0.29
C LYS A 164 1.95 -19.07 0.09
N SER A 165 2.37 -18.14 -0.78
CA SER A 165 3.43 -17.18 -0.49
C SER A 165 3.10 -16.25 0.68
N ALA A 166 1.83 -16.11 1.05
CA ALA A 166 1.40 -15.26 2.15
C ALA A 166 1.83 -15.76 3.55
N ASP A 167 2.26 -17.03 3.72
CA ASP A 167 2.55 -17.62 5.04
C ASP A 167 3.53 -16.77 5.87
N PHE A 168 4.75 -16.57 5.35
CA PHE A 168 5.77 -15.83 6.08
C PHE A 168 5.52 -14.32 6.07
N GLN A 169 4.94 -13.79 4.99
CA GLN A 169 4.71 -12.36 4.83
C GLN A 169 3.62 -11.86 5.81
N GLU A 170 2.52 -12.60 5.94
CA GLU A 170 1.45 -12.27 6.90
C GLU A 170 1.95 -12.43 8.34
N ARG A 171 2.80 -13.42 8.61
CA ARG A 171 3.46 -13.59 9.92
C ARG A 171 4.43 -12.47 10.26
N GLU A 172 5.20 -11.98 9.30
CA GLU A 172 6.06 -10.80 9.46
C GLU A 172 5.21 -9.56 9.78
N SER A 173 4.13 -9.35 9.03
CA SER A 173 3.18 -8.26 9.27
C SER A 173 2.55 -8.35 10.67
N TYR A 174 2.24 -9.56 11.14
CA TYR A 174 1.79 -9.79 12.51
C TYR A 174 2.89 -9.46 13.52
N ASP A 175 4.10 -9.96 13.33
CA ASP A 175 5.21 -9.79 14.27
C ASP A 175 5.66 -8.33 14.45
N MET A 176 5.62 -7.57 13.35
CA MET A 176 6.12 -6.20 13.31
C MET A 176 5.06 -5.15 13.65
N LEU A 177 3.83 -5.33 13.16
CA LEU A 177 2.75 -4.35 13.27
C LEU A 177 1.54 -4.85 14.07
N GLY A 178 1.51 -6.12 14.47
CA GLY A 178 0.44 -6.69 15.29
C GLY A 178 -0.88 -6.85 14.55
N ILE A 179 -0.89 -6.92 13.22
CA ILE A 179 -2.10 -7.19 12.43
C ILE A 179 -2.41 -8.68 12.54
N SER A 180 -3.58 -9.03 13.08
CA SER A 180 -4.03 -10.40 13.23
C SER A 180 -4.67 -10.90 11.93
N TYR A 181 -4.17 -12.01 11.41
CA TYR A 181 -4.70 -12.66 10.21
C TYR A 181 -5.59 -13.85 10.57
N ASP A 182 -6.90 -13.69 10.37
CA ASP A 182 -7.88 -14.73 10.68
C ASP A 182 -7.72 -15.91 9.71
N ASN A 183 -7.87 -17.15 10.20
CA ASN A 183 -7.71 -18.40 9.44
C ASN A 183 -6.30 -18.71 8.92
N HIS A 184 -5.26 -18.01 9.40
CA HIS A 184 -3.87 -18.34 9.12
C HIS A 184 -3.46 -19.63 9.86
N PRO A 185 -2.80 -20.62 9.22
CA PRO A 185 -2.52 -21.93 9.82
C PRO A 185 -1.58 -21.86 11.03
N ARG A 186 -0.64 -20.92 11.03
CA ARG A 186 0.33 -20.75 12.13
C ARG A 186 0.70 -19.29 12.32
N LEU A 187 -0.21 -18.50 12.90
CA LEU A 187 0.07 -17.10 13.21
C LEU A 187 0.91 -16.99 14.48
N LYS A 188 2.23 -16.95 14.32
CA LYS A 188 3.20 -16.73 15.40
C LYS A 188 4.29 -15.76 14.92
N ARG A 189 4.96 -15.12 15.88
CA ARG A 189 6.18 -14.34 15.63
C ARG A 189 7.20 -15.17 14.84
N ILE A 190 8.02 -14.49 14.05
CA ILE A 190 9.00 -15.12 13.16
C ILE A 190 10.36 -14.43 13.24
N LEU A 191 10.39 -13.10 13.33
CA LEU A 191 11.58 -12.30 13.42
C LEU A 191 11.96 -11.99 14.87
N MET A 192 10.96 -11.66 15.70
CA MET A 192 11.18 -11.33 17.11
C MET A 192 11.11 -12.58 17.99
N PRO A 193 11.78 -12.57 19.15
CA PRO A 193 11.60 -13.59 20.17
C PRO A 193 10.12 -13.77 20.53
N GLU A 194 9.70 -15.02 20.79
CA GLU A 194 8.30 -15.31 21.14
C GLU A 194 7.82 -14.58 22.41
N SER A 195 8.75 -14.28 23.32
CA SER A 195 8.51 -13.53 24.55
C SER A 195 8.41 -12.02 24.36
N TRP A 196 8.64 -11.49 23.15
CA TRP A 196 8.66 -10.05 22.91
C TRP A 196 7.28 -9.41 23.08
N ILE A 197 7.24 -8.29 23.78
CA ILE A 197 6.01 -7.53 24.05
C ILE A 197 6.03 -6.26 23.21
N GLY A 198 4.94 -6.02 22.48
CA GLY A 198 4.80 -4.86 21.59
C GLY A 198 5.14 -5.16 20.13
N TRP A 199 5.08 -4.10 19.30
CA TRP A 199 5.08 -4.17 17.84
C TRP A 199 6.08 -3.15 17.27
N PRO A 200 7.31 -3.57 16.93
CA PRO A 200 8.43 -2.67 16.66
C PRO A 200 8.21 -1.63 15.56
N LEU A 201 7.51 -1.98 14.47
CA LEU A 201 7.32 -1.09 13.32
C LEU A 201 6.14 -0.12 13.46
N ARG A 202 5.42 -0.14 14.59
CA ARG A 202 4.41 0.89 14.84
C ARG A 202 5.09 2.20 15.23
N LYS A 203 4.59 3.33 14.73
CA LYS A 203 5.16 4.67 14.97
C LYS A 203 5.06 5.14 16.43
N ASP A 204 4.25 4.48 17.25
CA ASP A 204 4.07 4.71 18.68
C ASP A 204 4.86 3.73 19.56
N TYR A 205 5.65 2.83 18.96
CA TYR A 205 6.43 1.86 19.70
C TYR A 205 7.59 2.52 20.45
N ILE A 206 7.65 2.29 21.76
CA ILE A 206 8.75 2.74 22.61
C ILE A 206 9.67 1.53 22.83
N ALA A 207 10.90 1.63 22.31
CA ALA A 207 11.88 0.57 22.48
C ALA A 207 12.22 0.37 23.97
N PRO A 208 12.12 -0.86 24.50
CA PRO A 208 12.55 -1.16 25.86
C PRO A 208 14.06 -0.93 26.02
N LYS A 209 14.46 -0.45 27.20
CA LYS A 209 15.86 -0.20 27.56
C LYS A 209 16.55 -1.49 27.98
N PHE A 210 16.80 -2.38 27.02
CA PHE A 210 17.64 -3.55 27.22
C PHE A 210 19.11 -3.14 27.31
N TYR A 211 19.90 -3.87 28.11
CA TYR A 211 21.32 -3.60 28.29
C TYR A 211 22.07 -3.69 26.95
N GLU A 212 21.69 -4.66 26.13
CA GLU A 212 22.28 -4.98 24.84
C GLU A 212 22.05 -3.90 23.76
N ILE A 213 21.07 -3.02 23.98
CA ILE A 213 20.67 -1.96 23.02
C ILE A 213 21.11 -0.57 23.52
N GLN A 214 21.88 -0.51 24.61
CA GLN A 214 22.48 0.75 25.08
C GLN A 214 23.75 1.09 24.30
N ASP A 215 24.18 2.35 24.45
CA ASP A 215 25.48 2.78 23.96
C ASP A 215 26.60 1.94 24.56
N ALA A 216 27.62 1.64 23.75
CA ALA A 216 28.78 0.88 24.17
C ALA A 216 29.66 1.71 25.11
N HIS A 217 29.40 1.60 26.40
CA HIS A 217 30.19 2.18 27.49
C HIS A 217 31.09 1.13 28.16
#